data_AF-A0A3C1HB17-F1
#
_entry.id   AF-A0A3C1HB17-F1
#
_cell.length_a   1.000
_cell.length_b   1.000
_cell.length_c   1.000
_cell.angle_alpha   90.00
_cell.angle_beta   90.00
_cell.angle_gamma   90.00
#
_symmetry.space_group_name_H-M   'P 1'
#
loop_
_entity.id
_entity.type
_entity.pdbx_description
1 polymer ?
#
loop_
_entity_poly.entity_id
_entity_poly.type
_entity_poly.pdbx_seq_one_letter_code
_entity_poly.pdbx_strand_id
1 'polypeptide(L)'
;ERRQSGAGELPRHLVKVRSGNEETVHYFHTEEDLRKFGETNPDLRLFGESEGDTERIEKERGAISRRARHVELHESKSIAELLTTLARKGLDVEHYSAQDRPLFELVEGEGERQVVKPLFSISEILAGVIEVGRRGIQVKRFKGLGEMNPKELFETTMNPEKRKLLRIDLTDAVEAEEMFTKLMGDEVEPRRQFIEDNALNVRNLDV
;
A
#
# COMPACT_ATOMS: atom_id res chain seq x y z
N GLU A 1 -2.23 7.69 -16.97
CA GLU A 1 -2.24 8.82 -16.03
C GLU A 1 -2.21 10.15 -16.78
N ARG A 2 -3.35 10.59 -17.35
CA ARG A 2 -3.46 11.95 -17.89
C ARG A 2 -4.48 12.69 -17.05
N ARG A 3 -4.00 13.46 -16.06
CA ARG A 3 -4.78 14.58 -15.52
C ARG A 3 -5.17 15.44 -16.72
N GLN A 4 -6.41 15.92 -16.81
CA GLN A 4 -6.72 16.95 -17.79
C GLN A 4 -5.82 18.15 -17.46
N SER A 5 -4.91 18.42 -18.39
CA SER A 5 -3.91 19.47 -18.35
C SER A 5 -4.62 20.82 -18.32
N GLY A 6 -4.88 21.35 -17.12
CA GLY A 6 -5.32 22.73 -16.95
C GLY A 6 -6.12 23.03 -15.67
N ALA A 7 -6.95 22.12 -15.17
CA ALA A 7 -7.94 22.48 -14.15
C ALA A 7 -7.49 22.23 -12.69
N GLY A 8 -6.53 21.34 -12.43
CA GLY A 8 -6.12 20.97 -11.07
C GLY A 8 -7.20 20.31 -10.21
N GLU A 9 -8.44 20.21 -10.69
CA GLU A 9 -9.55 19.56 -10.01
C GLU A 9 -9.44 18.03 -10.10
N LEU A 10 -9.78 17.36 -9.00
CA LEU A 10 -9.82 15.91 -8.94
C LEU A 10 -11.19 15.40 -9.43
N PRO A 11 -11.23 14.26 -10.13
CA PRO A 11 -12.48 13.68 -10.60
C PRO A 11 -13.36 13.29 -9.42
N ARG A 12 -14.67 13.47 -9.55
CA ARG A 12 -15.67 13.13 -8.52
C ARG A 12 -16.34 11.79 -8.78
N HIS A 13 -16.31 11.32 -10.02
CA HIS A 13 -16.90 10.05 -10.40
C HIS A 13 -15.92 9.22 -11.22
N LEU A 14 -15.98 7.92 -10.99
CA LEU A 14 -15.20 6.91 -11.70
C LEU A 14 -16.16 5.86 -12.25
N VAL A 15 -16.03 5.53 -13.53
CA VAL A 15 -16.78 4.44 -14.17
C VAL A 15 -15.79 3.43 -14.70
N LYS A 16 -15.87 2.20 -14.19
CA LYS A 16 -15.12 1.06 -14.72
C LYS A 16 -16.00 0.32 -15.72
N VAL A 17 -15.57 0.22 -16.97
CA VAL A 17 -16.25 -0.54 -18.01
C VAL A 17 -15.44 -1.79 -18.30
N ARG A 18 -16.07 -2.96 -18.24
CA ARG A 18 -15.48 -4.24 -18.58
C ARG A 18 -16.14 -4.81 -19.82
N SER A 19 -15.35 -5.16 -20.82
CA SER A 19 -15.77 -5.83 -22.05
C SER A 19 -14.98 -7.13 -22.19
N GLY A 20 -15.59 -8.27 -21.85
CA GLY A 20 -14.86 -9.54 -21.75
C GLY A 20 -13.76 -9.48 -20.68
N ASN A 21 -12.49 -9.65 -21.09
CA ASN A 21 -11.31 -9.60 -20.21
C ASN A 21 -10.65 -8.22 -20.13
N GLU A 22 -11.08 -7.25 -20.94
CA GLU A 22 -10.52 -5.90 -20.94
C GLU A 22 -11.29 -4.98 -19.98
N GLU A 23 -10.57 -4.19 -19.19
CA GLU A 23 -11.12 -3.19 -18.27
C GLU A 23 -10.61 -1.80 -18.63
N THR A 24 -11.54 -0.87 -18.86
CA THR A 24 -11.24 0.55 -19.08
C THR A 24 -11.83 1.41 -17.97
N VAL A 25 -11.12 2.45 -17.57
CA VAL A 25 -11.54 3.36 -16.48
C VAL A 25 -11.75 4.75 -17.04
N HIS A 26 -12.93 5.31 -16.78
CA HIS A 26 -13.31 6.67 -17.17
C HIS A 26 -13.50 7.53 -15.92
N TYR A 27 -12.98 8.75 -15.95
CA TYR A 27 -13.03 9.71 -14.85
C TYR A 27 -13.86 10.92 -15.25
N PHE A 28 -14.73 11.40 -14.35
CA PHE A 28 -15.59 12.54 -14.59
C PHE A 28 -15.50 13.53 -13.42
N HIS A 29 -15.50 14.83 -13.74
CA HIS A 29 -15.40 15.91 -12.75
C HIS A 29 -16.79 16.45 -12.38
N THR A 30 -17.74 16.39 -13.31
CA THR A 30 -19.12 16.86 -13.15
C THR A 30 -20.12 15.74 -13.37
N GLU A 31 -21.31 15.88 -12.77
CA GLU A 31 -22.44 14.97 -12.98
C GLU A 31 -22.98 15.08 -14.41
N GLU A 32 -22.90 16.27 -15.03
CA GLU A 32 -23.33 16.47 -16.42
C GLU A 32 -22.52 15.65 -17.42
N ASP A 33 -21.20 15.57 -17.25
CA ASP A 33 -20.34 14.78 -18.13
C ASP A 33 -20.56 13.27 -17.94
N LEU A 34 -20.80 12.85 -16.70
CA LEU A 34 -21.19 11.47 -16.39
C LEU A 34 -22.54 11.12 -17.06
N ARG A 35 -23.52 12.03 -17.02
CA ARG A 35 -24.83 11.83 -17.66
C ARG A 35 -24.72 11.73 -19.17
N LYS A 36 -23.98 12.64 -19.82
CA LYS A 36 -23.71 12.57 -21.27
C LYS A 36 -23.04 11.25 -21.66
N PHE A 37 -22.11 10.76 -20.84
CA PHE A 37 -21.46 9.47 -21.07
C PHE A 37 -22.44 8.30 -20.97
N GLY A 38 -23.36 8.31 -19.99
CA GLY A 38 -24.43 7.31 -19.89
C GLY A 38 -25.44 7.37 -21.03
N GLU A 39 -25.81 8.56 -21.49
CA GLU A 39 -26.70 8.75 -22.66
C GLU A 39 -26.06 8.24 -23.96
N THR A 40 -24.73 8.40 -24.10
CA THR A 40 -23.97 7.88 -25.25
C THR A 40 -23.78 6.37 -25.20
N ASN A 41 -23.87 5.77 -24.01
CA ASN A 41 -23.64 4.33 -23.78
C ASN A 41 -24.82 3.72 -22.99
N PRO A 42 -26.01 3.63 -23.60
CA PRO A 42 -27.21 3.11 -22.94
C PRO A 42 -27.06 1.63 -22.53
N ASP A 43 -26.17 0.88 -23.20
CA ASP A 43 -25.86 -0.52 -22.88
C ASP A 43 -25.20 -0.70 -21.50
N LEU A 44 -24.54 0.34 -20.97
CA LEU A 44 -23.81 0.30 -19.70
C LEU A 44 -24.70 0.46 -18.47
N ARG A 45 -25.97 0.87 -18.65
CA ARG A 45 -27.00 0.97 -17.59
C ARG A 45 -26.53 1.69 -16.32
N LEU A 46 -25.78 2.79 -16.47
CA LEU A 46 -25.10 3.48 -15.38
C LEU A 46 -26.03 4.04 -14.28
N PHE A 47 -27.28 4.37 -14.61
CA PHE A 47 -28.21 5.06 -13.72
C PHE A 47 -29.46 4.23 -13.35
N GLY A 48 -29.45 2.92 -13.64
CA GLY A 48 -30.64 2.06 -13.49
C GLY A 48 -31.65 2.23 -14.63
N GLU A 49 -32.51 1.23 -14.82
CA GLU A 49 -33.50 1.21 -15.92
C GLU A 49 -34.73 2.08 -15.59
N SER A 50 -35.16 2.87 -16.58
CA SER A 50 -36.58 3.21 -16.74
C SER A 50 -37.28 2.02 -17.41
N GLU A 51 -38.45 1.61 -16.91
CA GLU A 51 -39.22 0.42 -17.32
C GLU A 51 -39.58 0.33 -18.82
N GLY A 52 -39.27 1.34 -19.65
CA GLY A 52 -39.59 1.39 -21.08
C GLY A 52 -38.50 0.93 -22.05
N ASP A 53 -37.25 0.72 -21.60
CA ASP A 53 -36.10 0.48 -22.50
C ASP A 53 -35.75 -1.00 -22.69
N THR A 54 -36.40 -1.90 -21.96
CA THR A 54 -36.15 -3.36 -21.98
C THR A 54 -36.42 -3.97 -23.36
N GLU A 55 -37.32 -3.38 -24.16
CA GLU A 55 -37.71 -3.91 -25.48
C GLU A 55 -36.81 -3.47 -26.65
N ARG A 56 -35.99 -2.41 -26.48
CA ARG A 56 -35.19 -1.86 -27.59
C ARG A 56 -33.86 -2.58 -27.83
N ILE A 57 -33.27 -3.19 -26.80
CA ILE A 57 -31.88 -3.68 -26.85
C ILE A 57 -31.76 -5.15 -27.28
N GLU A 58 -32.83 -5.96 -27.15
CA GLU A 58 -32.79 -7.39 -27.52
C GLU A 58 -32.62 -7.64 -29.04
N LYS A 59 -32.61 -6.61 -29.89
CA LYS A 59 -32.53 -6.75 -31.35
C LYS A 59 -31.13 -6.65 -31.97
N GLU A 60 -30.09 -6.22 -31.25
CA GLU A 60 -28.73 -6.17 -31.82
C GLU A 60 -27.88 -7.38 -31.42
N ARG A 61 -27.90 -8.36 -32.34
CA ARG A 61 -27.23 -9.66 -32.28
C ARG A 61 -25.71 -9.54 -32.16
N GLY A 62 -25.12 -10.26 -31.19
CA GLY A 62 -23.73 -10.77 -31.24
C GLY A 62 -22.63 -9.92 -30.60
N ALA A 63 -22.93 -8.76 -30.01
CA ALA A 63 -21.92 -7.91 -29.37
C ALA A 63 -21.51 -8.44 -27.98
N ILE A 64 -20.22 -8.31 -27.64
CA ILE A 64 -19.67 -8.65 -26.32
C ILE A 64 -20.40 -7.80 -25.27
N SER A 65 -21.04 -8.46 -24.29
CA SER A 65 -21.73 -7.77 -23.20
C SER A 65 -20.73 -6.97 -22.37
N ARG A 66 -20.89 -5.65 -22.38
CA ARG A 66 -20.12 -4.72 -21.55
C ARG A 66 -20.85 -4.48 -20.24
N ARG A 67 -20.10 -4.46 -19.13
CA ARG A 67 -20.64 -4.17 -17.79
C ARG A 67 -19.93 -2.95 -17.23
N ALA A 68 -20.68 -2.03 -16.62
CA ALA A 68 -20.10 -0.87 -15.96
C ALA A 68 -20.35 -0.88 -14.46
N ARG A 69 -19.39 -0.33 -13.71
CA ARG A 69 -19.52 -0.01 -12.29
C ARG A 69 -19.18 1.46 -12.08
N HIS A 70 -20.15 2.23 -11.62
CA HIS A 70 -19.97 3.60 -11.17
C HIS A 70 -19.55 3.63 -9.70
N VAL A 71 -18.59 4.49 -9.38
CA VAL A 71 -18.08 4.76 -8.04
C VAL A 71 -17.96 6.26 -7.87
N GLU A 72 -18.61 6.79 -6.84
CA GLU A 72 -18.43 8.17 -6.42
C GLU A 72 -17.16 8.30 -5.56
N LEU A 73 -16.40 9.35 -5.82
CA LEU A 73 -15.15 9.68 -5.12
C LEU A 73 -15.44 10.82 -4.15
N HIS A 74 -16.04 10.47 -3.01
CA HIS A 74 -16.48 11.46 -2.01
C HIS A 74 -15.31 12.26 -1.42
N GLU A 75 -14.13 11.65 -1.35
CA GLU A 75 -12.92 12.24 -0.78
C GLU A 75 -12.21 13.21 -1.73
N SER A 76 -12.62 13.29 -3.01
CA SER A 76 -11.92 14.11 -4.01
C SER A 76 -11.79 15.58 -3.61
N LYS A 77 -12.80 16.14 -2.94
CA LYS A 77 -12.74 17.53 -2.44
C LYS A 77 -11.71 17.67 -1.32
N SER A 78 -11.77 16.80 -0.31
CA SER A 78 -10.85 16.82 0.83
C SER A 78 -9.39 16.61 0.39
N ILE A 79 -9.17 15.71 -0.57
CA ILE A 79 -7.84 15.48 -1.14
C ILE A 79 -7.38 16.74 -1.87
N ALA A 80 -8.21 17.38 -2.70
CA ALA A 80 -7.82 18.60 -3.42
C ALA A 80 -7.42 19.75 -2.46
N GLU A 81 -8.14 19.92 -1.35
CA GLU A 81 -7.80 20.90 -0.31
C GLU A 81 -6.45 20.60 0.36
N LEU A 82 -6.19 19.32 0.65
CA LEU A 82 -4.90 18.87 1.18
C LEU A 82 -3.76 19.11 0.19
N LEU A 83 -3.96 18.78 -1.09
CA LEU A 83 -2.96 19.01 -2.14
C LEU A 83 -2.65 20.50 -2.28
N THR A 84 -3.67 21.36 -2.23
CA THR A 84 -3.49 22.82 -2.25
C THR A 84 -2.68 23.30 -1.03
N THR A 85 -2.94 22.72 0.15
CA THR A 85 -2.22 23.04 1.38
C THR A 85 -0.76 22.60 1.31
N LEU A 86 -0.49 21.42 0.74
CA LEU A 86 0.87 20.92 0.50
C LEU A 86 1.62 21.77 -0.52
N ALA A 87 0.98 22.16 -1.62
CA ALA A 87 1.57 23.03 -2.62
C ALA A 87 1.98 24.39 -2.04
N ARG A 88 1.15 25.00 -1.15
CA ARG A 88 1.52 26.24 -0.42
C ARG A 88 2.74 26.07 0.49
N LYS A 89 3.02 24.85 0.96
CA LYS A 89 4.21 24.51 1.75
C LYS A 89 5.41 24.14 0.87
N GLY A 90 5.32 24.25 -0.46
CA GLY A 90 6.37 23.86 -1.41
C GLY A 90 6.42 22.36 -1.72
N LEU A 91 5.43 21.59 -1.26
CA LEU A 91 5.32 20.16 -1.51
C LEU A 91 4.26 19.92 -2.59
N ASP A 92 4.59 20.29 -3.83
CA ASP A 92 3.72 19.98 -4.96
C ASP A 92 3.62 18.47 -5.18
N VAL A 93 2.48 18.00 -5.67
CA VAL A 93 2.29 16.58 -6.00
C VAL A 93 3.23 16.14 -7.12
N GLU A 94 3.55 17.04 -8.05
CA GLU A 94 4.50 16.74 -9.12
C GLU A 94 5.90 16.44 -8.58
N HIS A 95 6.24 16.96 -7.39
CA HIS A 95 7.52 16.69 -6.75
C HIS A 95 7.63 15.26 -6.19
N TYR A 96 6.56 14.46 -6.17
CA TYR A 96 6.62 13.04 -5.76
C TYR A 96 7.02 12.10 -6.90
N SER A 97 6.95 12.56 -8.15
CA SER A 97 7.46 11.86 -9.33
C SER A 97 8.87 12.36 -9.66
N ALA A 98 9.68 11.52 -10.30
CA ALA A 98 11.01 11.92 -10.75
C ALA A 98 10.90 12.98 -11.85
N GLN A 99 11.57 14.12 -11.64
CA GLN A 99 11.64 15.22 -12.60
C GLN A 99 12.96 15.20 -13.36
N ASP A 100 13.00 15.84 -14.54
CA ASP A 100 14.24 15.97 -15.33
C ASP A 100 15.27 16.93 -14.68
N ARG A 101 14.78 17.85 -13.84
CA ARG A 101 15.62 18.83 -13.12
C ARG A 101 15.60 18.50 -11.63
N PRO A 102 16.73 18.69 -10.92
CA PRO A 102 16.76 18.49 -9.48
C PRO A 102 15.86 19.50 -8.78
N LEU A 103 15.02 19.02 -7.87
CA LEU A 103 14.11 19.82 -7.06
C LEU A 103 14.75 20.23 -5.74
N PHE A 104 15.60 19.36 -5.19
CA PHE A 104 16.29 19.56 -3.91
C PHE A 104 17.76 19.18 -4.03
N GLU A 105 18.57 19.70 -3.14
CA GLU A 105 19.97 19.33 -2.98
C GLU A 105 20.19 18.82 -1.56
N LEU A 106 20.75 17.62 -1.44
CA LEU A 106 21.21 17.08 -0.18
C LEU A 106 22.67 17.47 0.02
N VAL A 107 22.91 18.32 1.02
CA VAL A 107 24.23 18.79 1.37
C VAL A 107 24.77 17.99 2.56
N GLU A 108 25.93 17.37 2.37
CA GLU A 108 26.65 16.61 3.39
C GLU A 108 27.96 17.33 3.76
N GLY A 109 28.21 17.51 5.05
CA GLY A 109 29.41 18.17 5.57
C GLY A 109 29.34 19.70 5.61
N GLU A 110 30.43 20.33 6.05
CA GLU A 110 30.58 21.79 6.16
C GLU A 110 31.91 22.24 5.53
N GLY A 111 31.94 23.47 4.97
CA GLY A 111 33.15 24.07 4.41
C GLY A 111 33.67 23.36 3.16
N GLU A 112 34.98 23.14 3.07
CA GLU A 112 35.65 22.59 1.89
C GLU A 112 35.38 21.09 1.63
N ARG A 113 34.76 20.37 2.56
CA ARG A 113 34.41 18.94 2.43
C ARG A 113 32.94 18.70 2.09
N GLN A 114 32.25 19.74 1.64
CA GLN A 114 30.84 19.67 1.29
C GLN A 114 30.62 18.79 0.05
N VAL A 115 29.77 17.77 0.18
CA VAL A 115 29.29 16.94 -0.93
C VAL A 115 27.84 17.29 -1.18
N VAL A 116 27.53 17.73 -2.40
CA VAL A 116 26.16 18.10 -2.81
C VAL A 116 25.60 17.01 -3.73
N LYS A 117 24.49 16.40 -3.33
CA LYS A 117 23.78 15.37 -4.11
C LYS A 117 22.45 15.94 -4.62
N PRO A 118 22.22 16.02 -5.94
CA PRO A 118 20.94 16.44 -6.48
C PRO A 118 19.86 15.38 -6.21
N LEU A 119 18.65 15.83 -5.87
CA LEU A 119 17.47 14.99 -5.68
C LEU A 119 16.37 15.43 -6.64
N PHE A 120 15.76 14.47 -7.34
CA PHE A 120 14.81 14.72 -8.42
C PHE A 120 13.35 14.53 -7.98
N SER A 121 13.13 14.08 -6.75
CA SER A 121 11.81 13.91 -6.14
C SER A 121 11.86 14.02 -4.60
N ILE A 122 10.73 14.33 -3.96
CA ILE A 122 10.56 14.32 -2.50
C ILE A 122 10.84 12.92 -1.93
N SER A 123 10.44 11.88 -2.65
CA SER A 123 10.63 10.48 -2.26
C SER A 123 12.10 10.11 -2.05
N GLU A 124 13.02 10.77 -2.77
CA GLU A 124 14.46 10.56 -2.64
C GLU A 124 15.06 11.20 -1.37
N ILE A 125 14.40 12.18 -0.75
CA ILE A 125 14.92 12.88 0.43
C ILE A 125 15.12 11.90 1.58
N LEU A 126 14.10 11.12 1.93
CA LEU A 126 14.18 10.17 3.03
C LEU A 126 15.26 9.11 2.77
N ALA A 127 15.30 8.56 1.55
CA ALA A 127 16.31 7.58 1.16
C ALA A 127 17.72 8.16 1.24
N GLY A 128 17.92 9.38 0.75
CA GLY A 128 19.20 10.10 0.80
C GLY A 128 19.65 10.40 2.23
N VAL A 129 18.75 10.88 3.10
CA VAL A 129 19.05 11.13 4.52
C VAL A 129 19.41 9.84 5.25
N ILE A 130 18.69 8.74 5.00
CA ILE A 130 19.01 7.43 5.57
C ILE A 130 20.37 6.94 5.06
N GLU A 131 20.69 7.12 3.79
CA GLU A 131 21.99 6.75 3.22
C GLU A 131 23.13 7.48 3.93
N VAL A 132 23.02 8.81 4.07
CA VAL A 132 24.00 9.64 4.79
C VAL A 132 24.11 9.19 6.24
N GLY A 133 22.98 9.02 6.94
CA GLY A 133 22.96 8.57 8.33
C GLY A 133 23.52 7.16 8.55
N ARG A 134 23.51 6.30 7.52
CA ARG A 134 24.10 4.96 7.57
C ARG A 134 25.62 4.97 7.36
N ARG A 135 26.19 6.02 6.76
CA ARG A 135 27.65 6.07 6.55
C ARG A 135 28.37 6.12 7.91
N GLY A 136 29.32 5.20 8.09
CA GLY A 136 30.01 5.02 9.37
C GLY A 136 29.30 4.11 10.37
N ILE A 137 28.03 3.74 10.14
CA ILE A 137 27.35 2.73 10.96
C ILE A 137 27.69 1.34 10.41
N GLN A 138 28.48 0.58 11.17
CA GLN A 138 28.65 -0.85 10.91
C GLN A 138 27.46 -1.61 11.49
N VAL A 139 26.52 -2.00 10.62
CA VAL A 139 25.41 -2.88 11.02
C VAL A 139 25.93 -4.32 11.08
N LYS A 140 26.23 -4.81 12.28
CA LYS A 140 26.55 -6.23 12.51
C LYS A 140 25.27 -6.98 12.82
N ARG A 141 24.93 -7.98 11.99
CA ARG A 141 23.84 -8.92 12.27
C ARG A 141 24.41 -10.15 12.96
N PHE A 142 24.17 -10.26 14.27
CA PHE A 142 24.48 -11.47 15.01
C PHE A 142 23.55 -12.61 14.57
N LYS A 143 24.09 -13.74 14.10
CA LYS A 143 23.25 -14.91 13.74
C LYS A 143 22.96 -15.82 14.94
N GLY A 144 23.74 -15.69 16.00
CA GLY A 144 23.53 -16.36 17.27
C GLY A 144 24.27 -15.65 18.40
N LEU A 145 24.00 -16.07 19.64
CA LEU A 145 24.60 -15.48 20.83
C LEU A 145 26.13 -15.65 20.89
N GLY A 146 26.68 -16.69 20.27
CA GLY A 146 28.12 -16.95 20.23
C GLY A 146 28.93 -15.94 19.41
N GLU A 147 28.28 -15.08 18.63
CA GLU A 147 28.94 -14.00 17.86
C GLU A 147 29.06 -12.69 18.65
N MET A 148 28.47 -12.64 19.85
CA MET A 148 28.48 -11.50 20.75
C MET A 148 29.63 -11.63 21.75
N ASN A 149 30.28 -10.51 22.06
CA ASN A 149 31.26 -10.47 23.14
C ASN A 149 30.56 -10.44 24.52
N PRO A 150 31.29 -10.71 25.62
CA PRO A 150 30.68 -10.74 26.96
C PRO A 150 29.99 -9.44 27.39
N LYS A 151 30.49 -8.28 26.94
CA LYS A 151 29.92 -6.97 27.27
C LYS A 151 28.59 -6.74 26.55
N GLU A 152 28.52 -7.10 25.26
CA GLU A 152 27.31 -7.04 24.45
C GLU A 152 26.21 -7.96 25.01
N LEU A 153 26.57 -9.19 25.39
CA LEU A 153 25.63 -10.13 26.03
C LEU A 153 25.07 -9.55 27.32
N PHE A 154 25.93 -8.99 28.18
CA PHE A 154 25.47 -8.41 29.42
C PHE A 154 24.52 -7.24 29.21
N GLU A 155 24.88 -6.30 28.33
CA GLU A 155 24.07 -5.10 28.06
C GLU A 155 22.71 -5.41 27.43
N THR A 156 22.63 -6.47 26.61
CA THR A 156 21.42 -6.81 25.84
C THR A 156 20.51 -7.82 26.53
N THR A 157 21.05 -8.88 27.14
CA THR A 157 20.24 -10.02 27.63
C THR A 157 20.38 -10.28 29.13
N MET A 158 21.51 -9.94 29.77
CA MET A 158 21.73 -10.32 31.18
C MET A 158 21.43 -9.21 32.19
N ASN A 159 21.64 -7.93 31.84
CA ASN A 159 21.43 -6.80 32.74
C ASN A 159 19.96 -6.73 33.19
N PRO A 160 19.65 -6.92 34.49
CA PRO A 160 18.27 -6.89 34.99
C PRO A 160 17.51 -5.59 34.71
N GLU A 161 18.21 -4.46 34.58
CA GLU A 161 17.61 -3.15 34.32
C GLU A 161 17.17 -2.97 32.87
N LYS A 162 17.81 -3.67 31.92
CA LYS A 162 17.58 -3.50 30.46
C LYS A 162 17.02 -4.73 29.77
N ARG A 163 17.20 -5.91 30.34
CA ARG A 163 16.79 -7.17 29.73
C ARG A 163 15.28 -7.26 29.62
N LYS A 164 14.82 -7.87 28.54
CA LYS A 164 13.41 -8.23 28.33
C LYS A 164 13.28 -9.73 28.47
N LEU A 165 12.53 -10.19 29.47
CA LEU A 165 12.21 -11.59 29.68
C LEU A 165 10.72 -11.81 29.44
N LEU A 166 10.38 -12.87 28.74
CA LEU A 166 9.01 -13.32 28.60
C LEU A 166 8.75 -14.38 29.68
N ARG A 167 7.71 -14.20 30.50
CA ARG A 167 7.26 -15.23 31.43
C ARG A 167 6.28 -16.13 30.70
N ILE A 168 6.54 -17.43 30.72
CA ILE A 168 5.65 -18.44 30.14
C ILE A 168 4.68 -18.86 31.24
N ASP A 169 3.39 -18.63 31.02
CA ASP A 169 2.31 -19.02 31.91
C ASP A 169 1.51 -20.16 31.25
N LEU A 170 1.19 -21.22 32.01
CA LEU A 170 0.37 -22.34 31.52
C LEU A 170 -1.10 -22.05 31.86
N THR A 171 -1.86 -21.59 30.86
CA THR A 171 -3.27 -21.21 31.03
C THR A 171 -4.21 -22.41 30.93
N ASP A 172 -3.98 -23.30 29.97
CA ASP A 172 -4.72 -24.54 29.78
C ASP A 172 -3.75 -25.70 29.58
N ALA A 173 -3.74 -26.63 30.54
CA ALA A 173 -2.84 -27.77 30.51
C ALA A 173 -3.27 -28.85 29.49
N VAL A 174 -4.58 -28.94 29.20
CA VAL A 174 -5.12 -29.96 28.29
C VAL A 174 -4.82 -29.54 26.85
N GLU A 175 -5.13 -28.29 26.49
CA GLU A 175 -4.85 -27.76 25.16
C GLU A 175 -3.34 -27.76 24.86
N ALA A 176 -2.52 -27.40 25.85
CA ALA A 176 -1.06 -27.46 25.71
C ALA A 176 -0.57 -28.88 25.42
N GLU A 177 -1.07 -29.88 26.14
CA GLU A 177 -0.69 -31.29 25.94
C GLU A 177 -1.12 -31.82 24.56
N GLU A 178 -2.32 -31.47 24.11
CA GLU A 178 -2.80 -31.79 22.76
C GLU A 178 -1.88 -31.16 21.70
N MET A 179 -1.49 -29.89 21.88
CA MET A 179 -0.59 -29.19 20.97
C MET A 179 0.82 -29.81 20.97
N PHE A 180 1.36 -30.15 22.14
CA PHE A 180 2.64 -30.85 22.25
C PHE A 180 2.60 -32.20 21.54
N THR A 181 1.55 -32.98 21.74
CA THR A 181 1.37 -34.28 21.08
C THR A 181 1.28 -34.12 19.56
N LYS A 182 0.51 -33.13 19.08
CA LYS A 182 0.32 -32.88 17.65
C LYS A 182 1.61 -32.39 16.97
N LEU A 183 2.41 -31.54 17.64
CA LEU A 183 3.62 -30.95 17.07
C LEU A 183 4.88 -31.77 17.28
N MET A 184 4.99 -32.49 18.39
CA MET A 184 6.21 -33.18 18.83
C MET A 184 6.05 -34.69 18.94
N GLY A 185 4.83 -35.23 18.83
CA GLY A 185 4.56 -36.67 18.86
C GLY A 185 5.07 -37.42 17.63
N ASP A 186 5.11 -38.74 17.72
CA ASP A 186 5.75 -39.59 16.70
C ASP A 186 4.99 -39.63 15.36
N GLU A 187 3.69 -39.32 15.37
CA GLU A 187 2.87 -39.33 14.16
C GLU A 187 3.12 -38.09 13.29
N VAL A 188 3.52 -38.33 12.04
CA VAL A 188 3.85 -37.26 11.09
C VAL A 188 2.61 -36.63 10.47
N GLU A 189 1.54 -37.40 10.28
CA GLU A 189 0.32 -36.95 9.57
C GLU A 189 -0.40 -35.80 10.30
N PRO A 190 -0.67 -35.87 11.61
CA PRO A 190 -1.34 -34.79 12.34
C PRO A 190 -0.52 -33.49 12.37
N ARG A 191 0.81 -33.63 12.42
CA ARG A 191 1.75 -32.51 12.37
C ARG A 191 1.74 -31.82 11.01
N ARG A 192 1.76 -32.60 9.92
CA ARG A 192 1.76 -32.07 8.55
C ARG A 192 0.49 -31.25 8.30
N GLN A 193 -0.66 -31.82 8.61
CA GLN A 193 -1.96 -31.13 8.48
C GLN A 193 -1.99 -29.83 9.28
N PHE A 194 -1.51 -29.85 10.54
CA PHE A 194 -1.44 -28.65 11.36
C PHE A 194 -0.60 -27.52 10.72
N ILE A 195 0.57 -27.87 10.17
CA ILE A 195 1.45 -26.90 9.52
C ILE A 195 0.80 -26.36 8.25
N GLU A 196 0.21 -27.21 7.41
CA GLU A 196 -0.44 -26.79 6.17
C GLU A 196 -1.61 -25.82 6.43
N ASP A 197 -2.43 -26.11 7.43
CA ASP A 197 -3.61 -25.30 7.78
C ASP A 197 -3.22 -23.94 8.40
N ASN A 198 -2.09 -23.85 9.11
CA ASN A 198 -1.75 -22.68 9.94
C ASN A 198 -0.53 -21.89 9.47
N ALA A 199 0.32 -22.42 8.59
CA ALA A 199 1.61 -21.80 8.22
C ALA A 199 1.48 -20.36 7.68
N LEU A 200 0.40 -20.07 6.95
CA LEU A 200 0.16 -18.74 6.38
C LEU A 200 -0.47 -17.76 7.39
N ASN A 201 -1.06 -18.26 8.47
CA ASN A 201 -1.80 -17.48 9.46
C ASN A 201 -0.91 -16.96 10.60
N VAL A 202 0.32 -17.44 10.73
CA VAL A 202 1.26 -17.09 11.82
C VAL A 202 1.54 -15.58 11.91
N ARG A 203 1.45 -14.84 10.80
CA ARG A 203 1.70 -13.39 10.79
C ARG A 203 0.66 -12.56 11.54
N ASN A 204 -0.53 -13.12 11.78
CA ASN A 204 -1.68 -12.39 12.32
C ASN A 204 -2.13 -12.92 13.70
N LEU A 205 -1.26 -13.62 14.44
CA LEU A 205 -1.63 -14.19 15.74
C LEU A 205 -1.88 -13.12 16.82
N ASP A 206 -1.28 -11.93 16.67
CA ASP A 206 -1.30 -10.85 17.67
C ASP A 206 -1.94 -9.53 17.15
N VAL A 207 -2.84 -9.58 16.15
CA VAL A 207 -3.53 -8.39 15.59
C VAL A 207 -4.83 -8.09 16.33
#